data_AF-A0A662FLS5-F1
#
_entry.id   AF-A0A662FLS5-F1
#
_cell.length_a   1.000
_cell.length_b   1.000
_cell.length_c   1.000
_cell.angle_alpha   90.00
_cell.angle_beta   90.00
_cell.angle_gamma   90.00
#
_symmetry.space_group_name_H-M   'P 1'
#
loop_
_entity.id
_entity.type
_entity.pdbx_description
1 polymer ?
#
loop_
_entity_poly.entity_id
_entity_poly.type
_entity_poly.pdbx_seq_one_letter_code
_entity_poly.pdbx_strand_id
1 'polypeptide(L)'
;MSIAKSLADLDTNPIVQTTLDRTQNLDNIIDTVLNIWTPDLSRRRTTLQIEYINNQPTYVTSLDFLPLLLNLSIRNAIVNITEYNNLRPTIKKTGEKVISKQNRHGNVLQINANKDTHAFSILIKDYNTIEKLNNGTERAGLPRRFNILDDAGNWYDGFNNLEFIASLTSGELELLKFKETIDITFKYFVHPSRAMSIYSAGYLITKLAEDRCADEAKFYRSLAEQLKKQDITLKEDIFSDWKYYFKKNKKTKKLMPKKIRMKKSKILEKENYEKGIVPVLLAKLEHPDFKGEYPIKGLTPQAKILEYKWGLPKNKNALQDILRYCKARNNYLTFNINTQLRACTRAVELAFLKYGGTGSKQLEWGEENTTPGWNIPDWQDTKIKRTNYRALDFENGFRLLYRLKAHEIRVKQKETKDLF
;
A
#
# COMPACT_ATOMS: atom_id res chain seq x y z
N MET A 1 34.43 2.85 0.72
CA MET A 1 33.39 1.84 0.44
C MET A 1 32.96 2.00 -1.01
N SER A 2 32.96 0.95 -1.83
CA SER A 2 32.48 1.04 -3.21
C SER A 2 30.95 0.98 -3.19
N ILE A 3 30.29 2.11 -3.43
CA ILE A 3 28.84 2.20 -3.58
C ILE A 3 28.50 1.79 -5.03
N ALA A 4 27.42 1.03 -5.21
CA ALA A 4 26.95 0.70 -6.55
C ALA A 4 26.71 1.97 -7.36
N LYS A 5 27.14 2.01 -8.62
CA LYS A 5 27.01 3.20 -9.48
C LYS A 5 25.58 3.77 -9.53
N SER A 6 24.56 2.90 -9.51
CA SER A 6 23.15 3.30 -9.48
C SER A 6 22.71 4.06 -8.21
N LEU A 7 23.45 3.91 -7.11
CA LEU A 7 23.25 4.64 -5.86
C LEU A 7 24.13 5.89 -5.79
N ALA A 8 25.35 5.85 -6.35
CA ALA A 8 26.21 7.02 -6.46
C ALA A 8 25.58 8.09 -7.38
N ASP A 9 25.00 7.65 -8.49
CA ASP A 9 24.34 8.52 -9.48
C ASP A 9 22.85 8.76 -9.15
N LEU A 10 22.39 8.49 -7.92
CA LEU A 10 20.97 8.54 -7.57
C LEU A 10 20.37 9.92 -7.77
N ASP A 11 21.10 10.97 -7.43
CA ASP A 11 20.68 12.35 -7.63
C ASP A 11 20.56 12.67 -9.13
N THR A 12 21.43 12.16 -10.00
CA THR A 12 21.34 12.40 -11.45
C THR A 12 20.20 11.62 -12.13
N ASN A 13 19.56 10.68 -11.43
CA ASN A 13 18.47 9.88 -11.98
C ASN A 13 17.26 10.79 -12.34
N PRO A 14 16.75 10.74 -13.58
CA PRO A 14 15.63 11.60 -14.01
C PRO A 14 14.37 11.44 -13.17
N ILE A 15 14.11 10.23 -12.65
CA ILE A 15 12.98 9.96 -11.75
C ILE A 15 13.19 10.70 -10.43
N VAL A 16 14.39 10.67 -9.88
CA VAL A 16 14.73 11.36 -8.62
C VAL A 16 14.62 12.87 -8.80
N GLN A 17 15.21 13.44 -9.86
CA GLN A 17 15.11 14.87 -10.16
C GLN A 17 13.66 15.32 -10.32
N THR A 18 12.85 14.56 -11.05
CA THR A 18 11.40 14.83 -11.19
C THR A 18 10.67 14.73 -9.86
N THR A 19 11.07 13.79 -8.99
CA THR A 19 10.46 13.62 -7.67
C THR A 19 10.84 14.77 -6.73
N LEU A 20 12.08 15.28 -6.82
CA LEU A 20 12.57 16.37 -5.99
C LEU A 20 11.98 17.74 -6.39
N ASP A 21 11.49 17.91 -7.61
CA ASP A 21 10.89 19.14 -8.10
C ASP A 21 9.37 19.20 -7.87
N ARG A 22 8.89 20.16 -7.08
CA ARG A 22 7.47 20.41 -6.79
C ARG A 22 6.68 20.94 -7.99
N THR A 23 7.37 21.54 -8.97
CA THR A 23 6.75 22.06 -10.18
C THR A 23 6.36 20.94 -11.16
N GLN A 24 7.04 19.79 -11.08
CA GLN A 24 6.80 18.64 -11.95
C GLN A 24 5.59 17.82 -11.49
N ASN A 25 4.90 17.22 -12.47
CA ASN A 25 3.79 16.32 -12.16
C ASN A 25 4.29 14.91 -11.85
N LEU A 26 4.09 14.49 -10.60
CA LEU A 26 4.44 13.15 -10.13
C LEU A 26 3.80 12.03 -10.96
N ASP A 27 2.60 12.22 -11.52
CA ASP A 27 1.89 11.19 -12.28
C ASP A 27 2.69 10.65 -13.47
N ASN A 28 3.61 11.46 -14.01
CA ASN A 28 4.48 11.11 -15.14
C ASN A 28 5.46 9.98 -14.79
N ILE A 29 5.85 9.86 -13.53
CA ILE A 29 6.83 8.88 -13.07
C ILE A 29 6.24 7.74 -12.25
N ILE A 30 5.02 7.88 -11.72
CA ILE A 30 4.40 6.87 -10.85
C ILE A 30 4.36 5.48 -11.49
N ASP A 31 4.00 5.39 -12.78
CA ASP A 31 3.91 4.08 -13.44
C ASP A 31 5.31 3.46 -13.59
N THR A 32 6.33 4.27 -13.86
CA THR A 32 7.73 3.82 -13.92
C THR A 32 8.20 3.32 -12.56
N VAL A 33 7.92 4.06 -11.49
CA VAL A 33 8.28 3.67 -10.12
C VAL A 33 7.58 2.38 -9.69
N LEU A 34 6.29 2.24 -9.97
CA LEU A 34 5.55 1.00 -9.68
C LEU A 34 6.05 -0.17 -10.54
N ASN A 35 6.46 0.08 -11.78
CA ASN A 35 6.99 -0.95 -12.67
C ASN A 35 8.32 -1.55 -12.23
N ILE A 36 9.10 -0.85 -11.39
CA ILE A 36 10.29 -1.43 -10.73
C ILE A 36 9.91 -2.69 -9.94
N TRP A 37 8.69 -2.72 -9.41
CA TRP A 37 8.17 -3.81 -8.58
C TRP A 37 7.24 -4.75 -9.32
N THR A 38 6.99 -4.50 -10.61
CA THR A 38 6.12 -5.38 -11.40
C THR A 38 6.78 -6.75 -11.49
N PRO A 39 6.12 -7.79 -10.98
CA PRO A 39 6.66 -9.13 -10.99
C PRO A 39 6.69 -9.71 -12.41
N ASP A 40 7.87 -10.03 -12.91
CA ASP A 40 8.00 -10.90 -14.08
C ASP A 40 7.95 -12.36 -13.64
N LEU A 41 6.74 -12.92 -13.66
CA LEU A 41 6.54 -14.34 -13.34
C LEU A 41 7.11 -15.28 -14.41
N SER A 42 7.52 -14.80 -15.59
CA SER A 42 8.09 -15.64 -16.67
C SER A 42 9.56 -15.96 -16.49
N ARG A 43 10.26 -15.11 -15.77
CA ARG A 43 11.67 -15.30 -15.46
C ARG A 43 11.88 -16.04 -14.13
N ARG A 44 10.80 -16.33 -13.40
CA ARG A 44 10.89 -17.06 -12.14
C ARG A 44 10.91 -18.56 -12.42
N ARG A 45 11.92 -19.23 -11.87
CA ARG A 45 11.96 -20.70 -11.79
C ARG A 45 11.22 -21.09 -10.52
N THR A 46 9.98 -21.52 -10.69
CA THR A 46 9.18 -22.05 -9.59
C THR A 46 9.58 -23.47 -9.29
N THR A 47 9.70 -23.80 -8.01
CA THR A 47 9.79 -25.19 -7.56
C THR A 47 8.49 -25.55 -6.84
N LEU A 48 8.04 -26.78 -7.05
CA LEU A 48 7.01 -27.41 -6.23
C LEU A 48 7.69 -28.56 -5.48
N GLN A 49 7.55 -28.57 -4.16
CA GLN A 49 8.11 -29.60 -3.29
C GLN A 49 7.01 -30.12 -2.38
N ILE A 50 7.13 -31.38 -1.96
CA ILE A 50 6.24 -31.94 -0.94
C ILE A 50 6.93 -31.72 0.41
N GLU A 51 6.29 -30.98 1.30
CA GLU A 51 6.69 -30.82 2.69
C GLU A 51 5.62 -31.49 3.58
N TYR A 52 6.01 -32.06 4.73
CA TYR A 52 5.06 -32.62 5.68
C TYR A 52 4.69 -31.57 6.72
N ILE A 53 3.45 -31.06 6.66
CA ILE A 53 2.91 -30.11 7.63
C ILE A 53 1.87 -30.87 8.46
N ASN A 54 2.07 -30.94 9.79
CA ASN A 54 1.24 -31.73 10.69
C ASN A 54 1.08 -33.21 10.24
N ASN A 55 2.18 -33.83 9.79
CA ASN A 55 2.23 -35.18 9.23
C ASN A 55 1.37 -35.41 7.97
N GLN A 56 0.90 -34.36 7.31
CA GLN A 56 0.19 -34.44 6.04
C GLN A 56 1.07 -33.92 4.89
N PRO A 57 1.19 -34.66 3.77
CA PRO A 57 1.93 -34.19 2.61
C PRO A 57 1.26 -32.96 2.03
N THR A 58 1.97 -31.84 2.00
CA THR A 58 1.51 -30.55 1.49
C THR A 58 2.42 -30.11 0.35
N TYR A 59 1.83 -29.67 -0.76
CA TYR A 59 2.58 -29.17 -1.89
C TYR A 59 2.93 -27.70 -1.67
N VAL A 60 4.21 -27.42 -1.49
CA VAL A 60 4.74 -26.10 -1.16
C VAL A 60 5.49 -25.54 -2.35
N THR A 61 5.19 -24.29 -2.70
CA THR A 61 5.92 -23.56 -3.75
C THR A 61 6.89 -22.53 -3.18
N SER A 62 8.04 -22.39 -3.85
CA SER A 62 8.99 -21.30 -3.64
C SER A 62 8.57 -19.97 -4.28
N LEU A 63 7.46 -19.95 -5.04
CA LEU A 63 6.90 -18.72 -5.57
C LEU A 63 6.45 -17.81 -4.41
N ASP A 64 6.65 -16.51 -4.57
CA ASP A 64 6.15 -15.52 -3.60
C ASP A 64 4.67 -15.22 -3.86
N PHE A 65 3.90 -15.12 -2.78
CA PHE A 65 2.48 -14.78 -2.90
C PHE A 65 2.24 -13.34 -3.35
N LEU A 66 3.05 -12.37 -2.91
CA LEU A 66 2.86 -10.95 -3.27
C LEU A 66 2.94 -10.69 -4.79
N PRO A 67 3.97 -11.17 -5.54
CA PRO A 67 4.00 -11.18 -7.00
C PRO A 67 2.75 -11.76 -7.68
N LEU A 68 2.20 -12.86 -7.17
CA LEU A 68 0.94 -13.40 -7.69
C LEU A 68 -0.19 -12.38 -7.48
N LEU A 69 -0.35 -11.89 -6.27
CA LEU A 69 -1.40 -10.92 -5.91
C LEU A 69 -1.30 -9.62 -6.71
N LEU A 70 -0.10 -9.11 -6.96
CA LEU A 70 0.12 -7.94 -7.81
C LEU A 70 -0.34 -8.20 -9.25
N ASN A 71 -0.04 -9.37 -9.83
CA ASN A 71 -0.55 -9.76 -11.15
C ASN A 71 -2.08 -9.84 -11.17
N LEU A 72 -2.69 -10.47 -10.16
CA LEU A 72 -4.14 -10.53 -10.00
C LEU A 72 -4.76 -9.12 -9.96
N SER A 73 -4.14 -8.19 -9.21
CA SER A 73 -4.58 -6.80 -9.12
C SER A 73 -4.46 -6.04 -10.44
N ILE A 74 -3.34 -6.19 -11.17
CA ILE A 74 -3.10 -5.50 -12.45
C ILE A 74 -4.20 -5.87 -13.46
N ARG A 75 -4.57 -7.16 -13.52
CA ARG A 75 -5.60 -7.66 -14.44
C ARG A 75 -7.03 -7.55 -13.91
N ASN A 76 -7.23 -7.08 -12.68
CA ASN A 76 -8.53 -7.14 -11.98
C ASN A 76 -9.11 -8.56 -11.97
N ALA A 77 -8.26 -9.57 -11.72
CA ALA A 77 -8.68 -10.97 -11.69
C ALA A 77 -9.79 -11.20 -10.67
N ILE A 78 -10.68 -12.14 -10.98
CA ILE A 78 -11.67 -12.63 -10.02
C ILE A 78 -10.99 -13.65 -9.12
N VAL A 79 -11.15 -13.45 -7.82
CA VAL A 79 -10.72 -14.37 -6.76
C VAL A 79 -11.92 -14.76 -5.89
N ASN A 80 -11.80 -15.87 -5.19
CA ASN A 80 -12.72 -16.32 -4.15
C ASN A 80 -11.93 -16.58 -2.86
N ILE A 81 -12.38 -16.00 -1.76
CA ILE A 81 -11.90 -16.31 -0.41
C ILE A 81 -12.96 -17.18 0.25
N THR A 82 -12.69 -18.48 0.32
CA THR A 82 -13.64 -19.51 0.74
C THR A 82 -14.12 -19.25 2.17
N GLU A 83 -13.19 -18.98 3.09
CA GLU A 83 -13.46 -18.62 4.47
C GLU A 83 -12.56 -17.48 4.93
N TYR A 84 -13.14 -16.55 5.70
CA TYR A 84 -12.39 -15.43 6.25
C TYR A 84 -12.86 -14.99 7.63
N ASN A 85 -11.94 -14.99 8.59
CA ASN A 85 -12.15 -14.39 9.91
C ASN A 85 -11.58 -12.98 9.94
N ASN A 86 -12.33 -11.97 10.39
CA ASN A 86 -11.81 -10.60 10.37
C ASN A 86 -10.71 -10.39 11.42
N LEU A 87 -9.50 -9.97 10.97
CA LEU A 87 -8.40 -9.56 11.86
C LEU A 87 -8.78 -8.36 12.74
N ARG A 88 -9.65 -7.50 12.22
CA ARG A 88 -10.15 -6.29 12.89
C ARG A 88 -11.65 -6.39 13.10
N PRO A 89 -12.19 -5.72 14.14
CA PRO A 89 -13.62 -5.63 14.35
C PRO A 89 -14.39 -5.20 13.09
N THR A 90 -15.55 -5.83 12.89
CA THR A 90 -16.39 -5.53 11.74
C THR A 90 -17.09 -4.20 11.94
N ILE A 91 -16.96 -3.28 10.99
CA ILE A 91 -17.69 -2.00 11.02
C ILE A 91 -18.97 -2.17 10.18
N LYS A 92 -20.12 -2.23 10.85
CA LYS A 92 -21.42 -2.21 10.17
C LYS A 92 -21.75 -0.79 9.70
N LYS A 93 -22.10 -0.66 8.41
CA LYS A 93 -22.45 0.60 7.77
C LYS A 93 -23.92 0.61 7.37
N THR A 94 -24.58 1.74 7.57
CA THR A 94 -25.97 1.96 7.13
C THR A 94 -26.14 1.80 5.62
N GLY A 95 -27.08 0.94 5.19
CA GLY A 95 -27.41 0.71 3.78
C GLY A 95 -26.55 -0.34 3.07
N GLU A 96 -25.59 -0.97 3.77
CA GLU A 96 -24.80 -2.08 3.25
C GLU A 96 -25.25 -3.39 3.93
N LYS A 97 -25.39 -4.47 3.15
CA LYS A 97 -25.71 -5.82 3.64
C LYS A 97 -24.68 -6.79 3.08
N VAL A 98 -24.12 -7.63 3.95
CA VAL A 98 -23.28 -8.77 3.54
C VAL A 98 -24.20 -9.98 3.41
N ILE A 99 -24.27 -10.56 2.22
CA ILE A 99 -25.14 -11.71 1.89
C ILE A 99 -24.59 -12.98 2.55
N SER A 100 -23.29 -13.21 2.42
CA SER A 100 -22.61 -14.38 2.98
C SER A 100 -21.21 -13.99 3.47
N LYS A 101 -20.79 -14.59 4.59
CA LYS A 101 -19.42 -14.49 5.12
C LYS A 101 -18.47 -15.50 4.46
N GLN A 102 -19.01 -16.56 3.86
CA GLN A 102 -18.28 -17.57 3.10
C GLN A 102 -18.23 -17.19 1.61
N ASN A 103 -17.26 -17.75 0.88
CA ASN A 103 -17.09 -17.59 -0.56
C ASN A 103 -17.13 -16.12 -1.00
N ARG A 104 -16.31 -15.31 -0.35
CA ARG A 104 -16.19 -13.87 -0.61
C ARG A 104 -15.42 -13.69 -1.90
N HIS A 105 -16.13 -13.38 -2.98
CA HIS A 105 -15.53 -13.34 -4.31
C HIS A 105 -15.69 -11.97 -4.97
N GLY A 106 -14.78 -11.67 -5.90
CA GLY A 106 -14.80 -10.42 -6.66
C GLY A 106 -13.48 -10.08 -7.31
N ASN A 107 -13.43 -8.89 -7.93
CA ASN A 107 -12.20 -8.44 -8.59
C ASN A 107 -11.18 -7.90 -7.58
N VAL A 108 -9.93 -8.35 -7.66
CA VAL A 108 -8.81 -7.74 -6.93
C VAL A 108 -8.56 -6.34 -7.47
N LEU A 109 -8.70 -5.33 -6.62
CA LEU A 109 -8.54 -3.92 -6.97
C LEU A 109 -7.14 -3.40 -6.64
N GLN A 110 -6.61 -3.80 -5.48
CA GLN A 110 -5.32 -3.31 -5.00
C GLN A 110 -4.75 -4.21 -3.90
N ILE A 111 -3.43 -4.17 -3.73
CA ILE A 111 -2.73 -4.62 -2.53
C ILE A 111 -2.45 -3.41 -1.65
N ASN A 112 -2.66 -3.57 -0.34
CA ASN A 112 -2.49 -2.51 0.64
C ASN A 112 -1.60 -3.00 1.77
N ALA A 113 -0.52 -2.26 2.05
CA ALA A 113 0.23 -2.39 3.29
C ALA A 113 -0.25 -1.37 4.33
N ASN A 114 -0.21 -1.78 5.59
CA ASN A 114 -0.44 -0.88 6.72
C ASN A 114 0.65 0.20 6.76
N LYS A 115 0.27 1.40 7.20
CA LYS A 115 1.21 2.51 7.37
C LYS A 115 2.19 2.24 8.50
N ASP A 116 1.71 1.67 9.59
CA ASP A 116 2.41 1.67 10.87
C ASP A 116 2.90 0.27 11.28
N THR A 117 2.39 -0.79 10.65
CA THR A 117 2.74 -2.20 10.90
C THR A 117 3.08 -2.93 9.61
N HIS A 118 3.40 -4.22 9.70
CA HIS A 118 3.67 -5.08 8.54
C HIS A 118 2.47 -5.89 8.07
N ALA A 119 1.25 -5.45 8.40
CA ALA A 119 0.03 -6.05 7.88
C ALA A 119 -0.16 -5.75 6.39
N PHE A 120 -0.53 -6.78 5.65
CA PHE A 120 -0.88 -6.70 4.23
C PHE A 120 -2.31 -7.16 4.01
N SER A 121 -3.02 -6.48 3.12
CA SER A 121 -4.39 -6.83 2.73
C SER A 121 -4.61 -6.73 1.23
N ILE A 122 -5.55 -7.52 0.74
CA ILE A 122 -6.13 -7.39 -0.59
C ILE A 122 -7.44 -6.61 -0.51
N LEU A 123 -7.56 -5.60 -1.37
CA LEU A 123 -8.81 -4.88 -1.61
C LEU A 123 -9.54 -5.56 -2.77
N ILE A 124 -10.72 -6.10 -2.51
CA ILE A 124 -11.56 -6.78 -3.50
C ILE A 124 -12.86 -5.98 -3.68
N LYS A 125 -13.37 -5.89 -4.92
CA LYS A 125 -14.75 -5.51 -5.18
C LYS A 125 -15.65 -6.71 -4.86
N ASP A 126 -15.99 -6.86 -3.59
CA ASP A 126 -16.69 -8.02 -3.04
C ASP A 126 -18.16 -8.06 -3.45
N TYR A 127 -18.52 -9.05 -4.25
CA TYR A 127 -19.87 -9.25 -4.76
C TYR A 127 -20.85 -9.78 -3.72
N ASN A 128 -20.37 -10.30 -2.59
CA ASN A 128 -21.22 -10.69 -1.47
C ASN A 128 -21.68 -9.49 -0.63
N THR A 129 -21.23 -8.27 -0.96
CA THR A 129 -21.72 -7.05 -0.33
C THR A 129 -22.65 -6.29 -1.28
N ILE A 130 -23.87 -6.04 -0.82
CA ILE A 130 -24.88 -5.24 -1.51
C ILE A 130 -25.02 -3.88 -0.83
N GLU A 131 -25.18 -2.83 -1.63
CA GLU A 131 -25.62 -1.51 -1.19
C GLU A 131 -27.06 -1.23 -1.65
N LYS A 132 -27.92 -0.81 -0.73
CA LYS A 132 -29.26 -0.29 -1.06
C LYS A 132 -29.16 1.19 -1.44
N LEU A 133 -29.56 1.51 -2.67
CA LEU A 133 -29.56 2.87 -3.21
C LEU A 133 -30.84 3.63 -2.79
N ASN A 134 -30.81 4.96 -2.88
CA ASN A 134 -31.93 5.81 -2.40
C ASN A 134 -33.21 5.66 -3.22
N ASN A 135 -33.09 5.25 -4.47
CA ASN A 135 -34.19 4.91 -5.38
C ASN A 135 -34.75 3.50 -5.12
N GLY A 136 -34.35 2.83 -4.02
CA GLY A 136 -34.80 1.49 -3.65
C GLY A 136 -34.05 0.35 -4.34
N THR A 137 -33.26 0.62 -5.39
CA THR A 137 -32.53 -0.43 -6.13
C THR A 137 -31.29 -0.90 -5.37
N GLU A 138 -30.87 -2.15 -5.62
CA GLU A 138 -29.68 -2.74 -5.00
C GLU A 138 -28.50 -2.78 -5.97
N ARG A 139 -27.29 -2.57 -5.45
CA ARG A 139 -26.04 -2.67 -6.20
C ARG A 139 -25.09 -3.65 -5.51
N ALA A 140 -24.76 -4.73 -6.19
CA ALA A 140 -23.75 -5.69 -5.73
C ALA A 140 -22.32 -5.20 -6.03
N GLY A 141 -21.37 -5.58 -5.17
CA GLY A 141 -19.95 -5.30 -5.38
C GLY A 141 -19.49 -4.03 -4.70
N LEU A 142 -19.11 -4.12 -3.42
CA LEU A 142 -18.47 -3.03 -2.69
C LEU A 142 -17.01 -3.34 -2.36
N PRO A 143 -16.11 -2.32 -2.35
CA PRO A 143 -14.73 -2.53 -1.94
C PRO A 143 -14.64 -3.03 -0.48
N ARG A 144 -13.94 -4.14 -0.27
CA ARG A 144 -13.66 -4.77 1.03
C ARG A 144 -12.20 -5.17 1.13
N ARG A 145 -11.63 -5.00 2.31
CA ARG A 145 -10.25 -5.39 2.61
C ARG A 145 -10.22 -6.69 3.38
N PHE A 146 -9.37 -7.60 2.95
CA PHE A 146 -9.09 -8.87 3.60
C PHE A 146 -7.60 -8.92 3.90
N ASN A 147 -7.23 -9.04 5.17
CA ASN A 147 -5.84 -9.14 5.59
C ASN A 147 -5.32 -10.52 5.25
N ILE A 148 -4.12 -10.57 4.70
CA ILE A 148 -3.38 -11.78 4.37
C ILE A 148 -2.27 -11.99 5.41
N LEU A 149 -1.66 -10.89 5.83
CA LEU A 149 -0.70 -10.88 6.92
C LEU A 149 -1.24 -10.09 8.11
N ASP A 150 -0.91 -10.55 9.31
CA ASP A 150 -1.18 -9.85 10.56
C ASP A 150 -0.25 -8.63 10.75
N ASP A 151 -0.40 -7.90 11.86
CA ASP A 151 0.43 -6.72 12.14
C ASP A 151 1.92 -7.01 12.33
N ALA A 152 2.28 -8.23 12.71
CA ALA A 152 3.67 -8.68 12.82
C ALA A 152 4.24 -9.14 11.45
N GLY A 153 3.40 -9.21 10.40
CA GLY A 153 3.77 -9.66 9.08
C GLY A 153 3.80 -11.18 8.94
N ASN A 154 3.13 -11.92 9.83
CA ASN A 154 2.93 -13.36 9.74
C ASN A 154 1.68 -13.68 8.93
N TRP A 155 1.63 -14.89 8.34
CA TRP A 155 0.41 -15.38 7.71
C TRP A 155 -0.73 -15.29 8.71
N TYR A 156 -1.83 -14.67 8.28
CA TYR A 156 -2.97 -14.48 9.16
C TYR A 156 -3.88 -15.71 9.13
N ASP A 157 -4.06 -16.36 10.28
CA ASP A 157 -4.87 -17.58 10.45
C ASP A 157 -6.34 -17.44 10.01
N GLY A 158 -6.84 -16.21 9.84
CA GLY A 158 -8.17 -15.97 9.31
C GLY A 158 -8.23 -15.94 7.79
N PHE A 159 -7.13 -16.12 7.07
CA PHE A 159 -7.05 -16.14 5.61
C PHE A 159 -6.53 -17.51 5.15
N ASN A 160 -7.45 -18.45 4.93
CA ASN A 160 -7.11 -19.86 4.75
C ASN A 160 -6.90 -20.26 3.29
N ASN A 161 -7.76 -19.78 2.39
CA ASN A 161 -7.74 -20.20 1.00
C ASN A 161 -8.06 -19.04 0.05
N LEU A 162 -7.29 -18.94 -1.03
CA LEU A 162 -7.50 -18.02 -2.14
C LEU A 162 -7.58 -18.80 -3.44
N GLU A 163 -8.80 -18.93 -3.94
CA GLU A 163 -9.06 -19.49 -5.26
C GLU A 163 -9.03 -18.36 -6.30
N PHE A 164 -8.51 -18.64 -7.49
CA PHE A 164 -8.48 -17.66 -8.57
C PHE A 164 -8.56 -18.33 -9.94
N ILE A 165 -9.09 -17.58 -10.91
CA ILE A 165 -9.09 -17.97 -12.32
C ILE A 165 -7.71 -17.63 -12.90
N ALA A 166 -6.93 -18.66 -13.21
CA ALA A 166 -5.61 -18.49 -13.80
C ALA A 166 -5.73 -18.00 -15.24
N SER A 167 -4.72 -17.26 -15.70
CA SER A 167 -4.55 -16.84 -17.10
C SER A 167 -3.24 -17.37 -17.67
N LEU A 168 -3.06 -17.25 -18.99
CA LEU A 168 -1.88 -17.71 -19.73
C LEU A 168 -0.59 -16.91 -19.45
N THR A 169 -0.37 -16.43 -18.22
CA THR A 169 0.93 -15.92 -17.79
C THR A 169 1.77 -17.09 -17.30
N SER A 170 3.05 -17.14 -17.67
CA SER A 170 3.99 -18.23 -17.35
C SER A 170 3.99 -18.74 -15.90
N GLY A 171 3.90 -17.87 -14.88
CA GLY A 171 3.88 -18.32 -13.48
C GLY A 171 2.52 -18.85 -13.04
N GLU A 172 1.42 -18.31 -13.57
CA GLU A 172 0.10 -18.89 -13.37
C GLU A 172 -0.06 -20.19 -14.18
N LEU A 173 0.59 -20.30 -15.35
CA LEU A 173 0.66 -21.50 -16.19
C LEU A 173 1.43 -22.63 -15.49
N GLU A 174 2.56 -22.33 -14.86
CA GLU A 174 3.26 -23.29 -13.99
C GLU A 174 2.34 -23.77 -12.87
N LEU A 175 1.63 -22.86 -12.18
CA LEU A 175 0.63 -23.24 -11.17
C LEU A 175 -0.51 -24.08 -11.77
N LEU A 176 -0.94 -23.79 -13.00
CA LEU A 176 -1.97 -24.55 -13.74
C LEU A 176 -1.54 -25.99 -14.05
N LYS A 177 -0.25 -26.24 -14.34
CA LYS A 177 0.27 -27.60 -14.53
C LYS A 177 0.09 -28.48 -13.28
N PHE A 178 0.03 -27.87 -12.10
CA PHE A 178 -0.17 -28.57 -10.82
C PHE A 178 -1.65 -28.62 -10.40
N LYS A 179 -2.54 -27.91 -11.09
CA LYS A 179 -3.86 -27.50 -10.58
C LYS A 179 -4.99 -28.50 -10.81
N GLU A 180 -4.78 -29.59 -11.54
CA GLU A 180 -5.87 -30.53 -11.78
C GLU A 180 -6.30 -31.30 -10.52
N THR A 181 -5.53 -31.25 -9.41
CA THR A 181 -5.87 -32.05 -8.19
C THR A 181 -5.31 -31.54 -6.85
N ILE A 182 -4.56 -30.43 -6.77
CA ILE A 182 -3.69 -30.16 -5.60
C ILE A 182 -3.81 -28.72 -5.07
N ASP A 183 -3.99 -28.59 -3.75
CA ASP A 183 -3.84 -27.33 -3.02
C ASP A 183 -2.37 -26.93 -2.88
N ILE A 184 -2.03 -25.71 -3.32
CA ILE A 184 -0.65 -25.20 -3.30
C ILE A 184 -0.48 -24.21 -2.15
N THR A 185 0.47 -24.50 -1.27
CA THR A 185 0.85 -23.62 -0.16
C THR A 185 2.04 -22.75 -0.55
N PHE A 186 1.93 -21.44 -0.33
CA PHE A 186 3.03 -20.50 -0.57
C PHE A 186 3.96 -20.47 0.64
N LYS A 187 5.23 -20.84 0.45
CA LYS A 187 6.24 -20.76 1.53
C LYS A 187 6.45 -19.33 2.02
N TYR A 188 6.43 -18.38 1.08
CA TYR A 188 6.76 -16.99 1.34
C TYR A 188 5.66 -16.06 0.86
N PHE A 189 5.30 -15.09 1.69
CA PHE A 189 4.59 -13.90 1.21
C PHE A 189 5.51 -13.04 0.33
N VAL A 190 6.75 -12.86 0.78
CA VAL A 190 7.86 -12.19 0.09
C VAL A 190 9.15 -13.00 0.23
N HIS A 191 9.88 -13.19 -0.88
CA HIS A 191 11.08 -14.03 -0.90
C HIS A 191 12.18 -13.45 0.00
N PRO A 192 12.99 -14.29 0.65
CA PRO A 192 14.19 -13.86 1.37
C PRO A 192 15.13 -12.96 0.56
N SER A 193 15.30 -13.24 -0.74
CA SER A 193 16.18 -12.43 -1.61
C SER A 193 15.75 -10.96 -1.73
N ARG A 194 14.49 -10.62 -1.43
CA ARG A 194 14.00 -9.25 -1.43
C ARG A 194 14.56 -8.41 -0.27
N ALA A 195 15.08 -9.03 0.79
CA ALA A 195 15.68 -8.32 1.91
C ALA A 195 16.80 -7.36 1.46
N MET A 196 17.64 -7.80 0.51
CA MET A 196 18.74 -6.99 -0.02
C MET A 196 18.27 -5.79 -0.84
N SER A 197 17.03 -5.81 -1.34
CA SER A 197 16.48 -4.68 -2.09
C SER A 197 16.34 -3.42 -1.23
N ILE A 198 16.42 -3.52 0.11
CA ILE A 198 16.40 -2.35 1.00
C ILE A 198 17.53 -1.36 0.71
N TYR A 199 18.64 -1.85 0.15
CA TYR A 199 19.80 -1.04 -0.25
C TYR A 199 19.81 -0.71 -1.75
N SER A 200 18.73 -1.00 -2.48
CA SER A 200 18.69 -0.77 -3.93
C SER A 200 18.19 0.63 -4.27
N ALA A 201 18.66 1.19 -5.39
CA ALA A 201 18.14 2.44 -5.95
C ALA A 201 16.62 2.38 -6.16
N GLY A 202 16.07 1.22 -6.57
CA GLY A 202 14.63 1.03 -6.72
C GLY A 202 13.84 1.26 -5.44
N TYR A 203 14.34 0.77 -4.31
CA TYR A 203 13.74 1.03 -2.99
C TYR A 203 13.82 2.51 -2.59
N LEU A 204 14.99 3.14 -2.73
CA LEU A 204 15.17 4.55 -2.39
C LEU A 204 14.30 5.47 -3.24
N ILE A 205 14.24 5.25 -4.55
CA ILE A 205 13.36 5.98 -5.49
C ILE A 205 11.89 5.84 -5.07
N THR A 206 11.47 4.64 -4.68
CA THR A 206 10.09 4.38 -4.28
C THR A 206 9.76 5.06 -2.94
N LYS A 207 10.69 5.07 -1.98
CA LYS A 207 10.54 5.81 -0.72
C LYS A 207 10.47 7.32 -0.95
N LEU A 208 11.34 7.86 -1.79
CA LEU A 208 11.32 9.27 -2.17
C LEU A 208 9.98 9.65 -2.83
N ALA A 209 9.45 8.80 -3.71
CA ALA A 209 8.13 9.02 -4.32
C ALA A 209 6.98 8.94 -3.28
N GLU A 210 7.09 8.07 -2.26
CA GLU A 210 6.15 8.00 -1.14
C GLU A 210 6.14 9.31 -0.33
N ASP A 211 7.33 9.83 0.01
CA ASP A 211 7.52 11.08 0.75
C ASP A 211 7.02 12.28 -0.07
N ARG A 212 7.32 12.31 -1.36
CA ARG A 212 6.83 13.33 -2.29
C ARG A 212 5.32 13.33 -2.46
N CYS A 213 4.67 12.15 -2.47
CA CYS A 213 3.21 12.04 -2.41
C CYS A 213 2.65 12.64 -1.12
N ALA A 214 3.31 12.38 0.01
CA ALA A 214 2.89 12.87 1.31
C ALA A 214 3.03 14.40 1.43
N ASP A 215 4.13 14.96 0.91
CA ASP A 215 4.37 16.41 0.85
C ASP A 215 3.31 17.13 0.01
N GLU A 216 3.03 16.67 -1.21
CA GLU A 216 2.02 17.26 -2.08
C GLU A 216 0.60 17.12 -1.50
N ALA A 217 0.28 15.97 -0.92
CA ALA A 217 -0.99 15.76 -0.23
C ALA A 217 -1.16 16.71 0.96
N LYS A 218 -0.08 16.97 1.72
CA LYS A 218 -0.06 17.93 2.83
C LYS A 218 -0.25 19.37 2.34
N PHE A 219 0.41 19.75 1.24
CA PHE A 219 0.21 21.07 0.63
C PHE A 219 -1.25 21.30 0.26
N TYR A 220 -1.84 20.43 -0.56
CA TYR A 220 -3.24 20.59 -1.00
C TYR A 220 -4.24 20.48 0.15
N ARG A 221 -3.94 19.69 1.19
CA ARG A 221 -4.76 19.66 2.41
C ARG A 221 -4.72 20.99 3.14
N SER A 222 -3.54 21.55 3.34
CA SER A 222 -3.35 22.84 4.02
C SER A 222 -4.01 23.97 3.24
N LEU A 223 -3.88 23.97 1.92
CA LEU A 223 -4.56 24.94 1.06
C LEU A 223 -6.08 24.80 1.14
N ALA A 224 -6.62 23.58 1.11
CA ALA A 224 -8.05 23.35 1.30
C ALA A 224 -8.56 23.83 2.67
N GLU A 225 -7.75 23.71 3.73
CA GLU A 225 -8.08 24.22 5.07
C GLU A 225 -8.04 25.75 5.12
N GLN A 226 -7.07 26.39 4.47
CA GLN A 226 -7.00 27.85 4.35
C GLN A 226 -8.23 28.40 3.62
N LEU A 227 -8.63 27.79 2.49
CA LEU A 227 -9.81 28.21 1.74
C LEU A 227 -11.10 28.08 2.57
N LYS A 228 -11.22 27.00 3.36
CA LYS A 228 -12.37 26.84 4.27
C LYS A 228 -12.42 27.90 5.36
N LYS A 229 -11.26 28.33 5.89
CA LYS A 229 -11.19 29.43 6.87
C LYS A 229 -11.60 30.78 6.27
N GLN A 230 -11.59 30.90 4.94
CA GLN A 230 -12.10 32.06 4.19
C GLN A 230 -13.56 31.88 3.75
N ASP A 231 -14.32 30.99 4.41
CA ASP A 231 -15.71 30.65 4.08
C ASP A 231 -15.95 30.18 2.63
N ILE A 232 -14.90 29.65 1.98
CA ILE A 232 -15.04 28.99 0.68
C ILE A 232 -15.50 27.55 0.93
N THR A 233 -16.76 27.29 0.61
CA THR A 233 -17.37 25.95 0.63
C THR A 233 -17.76 25.49 -0.76
N LEU A 234 -17.79 24.18 -0.99
CA LEU A 234 -18.40 23.62 -2.20
C LEU A 234 -19.89 23.46 -1.96
N LYS A 235 -20.74 24.04 -2.82
CA LYS A 235 -22.20 23.81 -2.78
C LYS A 235 -22.55 22.32 -2.80
N GLU A 236 -21.72 21.53 -3.49
CA GLU A 236 -21.83 20.07 -3.60
C GLU A 236 -21.66 19.36 -2.26
N ASP A 237 -20.90 19.90 -1.31
CA ASP A 237 -20.74 19.29 0.02
C ASP A 237 -21.96 19.51 0.94
N ILE A 238 -22.77 20.54 0.65
CA ILE A 238 -23.90 20.94 1.48
C ILE A 238 -25.15 20.13 1.13
N PHE A 239 -25.35 19.86 -0.17
CA PHE A 239 -26.58 19.24 -0.68
C PHE A 239 -26.37 17.90 -1.39
N SER A 240 -25.14 17.39 -1.48
CA SER A 240 -24.88 16.20 -2.27
C SER A 240 -23.83 15.26 -1.66
N ASP A 241 -24.07 13.96 -1.80
CA ASP A 241 -23.10 12.91 -1.47
C ASP A 241 -21.95 12.86 -2.50
N TRP A 242 -21.92 13.72 -3.51
CA TRP A 242 -20.96 13.60 -4.62
C TRP A 242 -19.60 14.19 -4.27
N LYS A 243 -18.54 13.41 -4.51
CA LYS A 243 -17.14 13.85 -4.40
C LYS A 243 -16.40 13.60 -5.70
N TYR A 244 -15.47 14.48 -6.02
CA TYR A 244 -14.53 14.24 -7.11
C TYR A 244 -13.37 13.39 -6.61
N TYR A 245 -12.95 12.47 -7.46
CA TYR A 245 -11.78 11.63 -7.27
C TYR A 245 -11.01 11.55 -8.57
N PHE A 246 -9.69 11.48 -8.51
CA PHE A 246 -8.92 11.21 -9.71
C PHE A 246 -8.79 9.70 -9.96
N LYS A 247 -8.89 9.32 -11.23
CA LYS A 247 -8.61 7.96 -11.71
C LYS A 247 -7.81 8.07 -13.00
N LYS A 248 -6.73 7.28 -13.12
CA LYS A 248 -6.02 7.16 -14.40
C LYS A 248 -6.92 6.49 -15.45
N ASN A 249 -6.97 7.07 -16.63
CA ASN A 249 -7.61 6.45 -17.78
C ASN A 249 -6.74 5.29 -18.26
N LYS A 250 -7.32 4.09 -18.43
CA LYS A 250 -6.57 2.88 -18.84
C LYS A 250 -5.91 3.03 -20.21
N LYS A 251 -6.54 3.73 -21.16
CA LYS A 251 -6.04 3.90 -22.53
C LYS A 251 -5.00 5.00 -22.64
N THR A 252 -5.32 6.19 -22.11
CA THR A 252 -4.47 7.37 -22.29
C THR A 252 -3.43 7.54 -21.20
N LYS A 253 -3.49 6.75 -20.11
CA LYS A 253 -2.72 6.89 -18.86
C LYS A 253 -2.86 8.25 -18.17
N LYS A 254 -3.64 9.18 -18.73
CA LYS A 254 -3.87 10.52 -18.18
C LYS A 254 -4.77 10.44 -16.96
N LEU A 255 -4.51 11.31 -16.00
CA LEU A 255 -5.32 11.47 -14.81
C LEU A 255 -6.63 12.16 -15.18
N MET A 256 -7.77 11.51 -14.91
CA MET A 256 -9.09 12.07 -15.17
C MET A 256 -9.91 12.18 -13.89
N PRO A 257 -10.54 13.34 -13.64
CA PRO A 257 -11.49 13.49 -12.55
C PRO A 257 -12.75 12.65 -12.83
N LYS A 258 -13.25 11.98 -11.80
CA LYS A 258 -14.52 11.25 -11.79
C LYS A 258 -15.35 11.71 -10.62
N LYS A 259 -16.64 11.95 -10.87
CA LYS A 259 -17.62 12.23 -9.82
C LYS A 259 -18.13 10.89 -9.28
N ILE A 260 -18.03 10.69 -7.98
CA ILE A 260 -18.48 9.48 -7.30
C ILE A 260 -19.38 9.87 -6.14
N ARG A 261 -20.51 9.18 -5.99
CA ARG A 261 -21.40 9.35 -4.86
C ARG A 261 -20.86 8.58 -3.66
N MET A 262 -20.61 9.31 -2.57
CA MET A 262 -20.09 8.82 -1.30
C MET A 262 -21.19 8.96 -0.24
N LYS A 263 -21.92 7.89 0.06
CA LYS A 263 -22.87 7.92 1.19
C LYS A 263 -22.10 8.11 2.50
N LYS A 264 -22.59 9.00 3.36
CA LYS A 264 -22.19 9.03 4.77
C LYS A 264 -22.65 7.72 5.40
N SER A 265 -21.70 6.82 5.64
CA SER A 265 -21.97 5.61 6.41
C SER A 265 -21.87 5.97 7.89
N LYS A 266 -22.95 5.74 8.65
CA LYS A 266 -22.89 5.79 10.11
C LYS A 266 -22.33 4.46 10.59
N ILE A 267 -21.32 4.52 11.46
CA ILE A 267 -20.81 3.34 12.16
C ILE A 267 -21.87 2.97 13.19
N LEU A 268 -22.44 1.77 13.07
CA LEU A 268 -23.52 1.32 13.94
C LEU A 268 -23.00 0.74 15.25
N GLU A 269 -21.93 -0.05 15.19
CA GLU A 269 -21.34 -0.74 16.34
C GLU A 269 -19.82 -0.84 16.17
N LYS A 270 -19.09 -0.83 17.29
CA LYS A 270 -17.67 -1.14 17.37
C LYS A 270 -17.47 -2.12 18.53
N GLU A 271 -16.80 -3.23 18.27
CA GLU A 271 -16.42 -4.20 19.30
C GLU A 271 -15.25 -3.66 20.14
N ASN A 272 -15.10 -4.19 21.37
CA ASN A 272 -13.99 -3.88 22.27
C ASN A 272 -12.66 -4.43 21.73
N TYR A 273 -11.54 -3.85 22.19
CA TYR A 273 -10.20 -4.21 21.73
C TYR A 273 -9.21 -4.26 22.88
N GLU A 274 -8.22 -5.13 22.74
CA GLU A 274 -7.03 -5.19 23.59
C GLU A 274 -5.85 -4.50 22.92
N LYS A 275 -4.86 -4.14 23.74
CA LYS A 275 -3.60 -3.59 23.27
C LYS A 275 -2.60 -4.73 23.08
N GLY A 276 -2.11 -4.89 21.87
CA GLY A 276 -0.97 -5.75 21.56
C GLY A 276 0.26 -4.91 21.22
N ILE A 277 1.43 -5.52 21.23
CA ILE A 277 2.69 -4.89 20.82
C ILE A 277 3.36 -5.78 19.79
N VAL A 278 3.77 -5.19 18.66
CA VAL A 278 4.49 -5.91 17.59
C VAL A 278 5.78 -5.18 17.18
N PRO A 279 6.83 -5.92 16.80
CA PRO A 279 8.04 -5.32 16.25
C PRO A 279 7.77 -4.82 14.83
N VAL A 280 8.19 -3.60 14.55
CA VAL A 280 8.08 -3.01 13.22
C VAL A 280 9.44 -2.45 12.80
N LEU A 281 9.85 -2.78 11.58
CA LEU A 281 10.96 -2.09 10.92
C LEU A 281 10.49 -0.70 10.49
N LEU A 282 11.12 0.31 11.05
CA LEU A 282 10.96 1.69 10.61
C LEU A 282 12.16 2.07 9.77
N ALA A 283 11.96 2.13 8.45
CA ALA A 283 12.92 2.68 7.52
C ALA A 283 12.46 4.05 7.03
N LYS A 284 13.38 5.03 7.07
CA LYS A 284 13.20 6.42 6.64
C LYS A 284 14.29 6.76 5.63
N LEU A 285 13.94 7.56 4.63
CA LEU A 285 14.89 8.14 3.72
C LEU A 285 15.08 9.61 4.10
N GLU A 286 16.28 10.00 4.51
CA GLU A 286 16.70 11.39 4.42
C GLU A 286 17.13 11.65 2.98
N HIS A 287 16.67 12.77 2.43
CA HIS A 287 16.91 13.16 1.04
C HIS A 287 17.00 14.69 0.97
N PRO A 288 17.56 15.27 -0.11
CA PRO A 288 17.54 16.70 -0.33
C PRO A 288 16.13 17.29 -0.30
N ASP A 289 16.00 18.55 0.11
CA ASP A 289 14.70 19.22 0.16
C ASP A 289 14.00 19.26 -1.20
N PHE A 290 12.68 19.13 -1.17
CA PHE A 290 11.85 19.33 -2.35
C PHE A 290 11.94 20.80 -2.81
N LYS A 291 12.36 21.00 -4.06
CA LYS A 291 12.58 22.31 -4.68
C LYS A 291 11.32 22.83 -5.37
N GLY A 292 11.23 24.15 -5.54
CA GLY A 292 10.12 24.79 -6.26
C GLY A 292 8.82 24.85 -5.47
N GLU A 293 7.75 25.24 -6.14
CA GLU A 293 6.41 25.37 -5.56
C GLU A 293 5.38 24.51 -6.31
N TYR A 294 4.39 24.03 -5.56
CA TYR A 294 3.31 23.26 -6.14
C TYR A 294 2.40 24.16 -6.99
N PRO A 295 2.07 23.75 -8.24
CA PRO A 295 1.15 24.53 -9.06
C PRO A 295 -0.24 24.56 -8.42
N ILE A 296 -0.82 25.75 -8.37
CA ILE A 296 -2.20 25.93 -7.93
C ILE A 296 -3.11 25.54 -9.10
N LYS A 297 -3.93 24.50 -8.87
CA LYS A 297 -4.84 23.97 -9.87
C LYS A 297 -6.26 23.97 -9.36
N GLY A 298 -7.21 24.18 -10.28
CA GLY A 298 -8.65 24.09 -10.06
C GLY A 298 -9.25 22.92 -10.82
N LEU A 299 -10.41 22.48 -10.34
CA LEU A 299 -11.22 21.45 -10.97
C LEU A 299 -12.63 22.00 -11.10
N THR A 300 -13.11 22.20 -12.33
CA THR A 300 -14.49 22.69 -12.56
C THR A 300 -15.52 21.59 -12.29
N PRO A 301 -16.82 21.93 -12.11
CA PRO A 301 -17.89 20.94 -12.03
C PRO A 301 -17.97 20.03 -13.28
N GLN A 302 -17.58 20.54 -14.45
CA GLN A 302 -17.50 19.78 -15.71
C GLN A 302 -16.22 18.93 -15.79
N ALA A 303 -15.50 18.77 -14.69
CA ALA A 303 -14.32 17.94 -14.59
C ALA A 303 -13.13 18.43 -15.46
N LYS A 304 -13.05 19.74 -15.73
CA LYS A 304 -11.91 20.38 -16.41
C LYS A 304 -10.88 20.82 -15.37
N ILE A 305 -9.61 20.52 -15.61
CA ILE A 305 -8.50 21.02 -14.78
C ILE A 305 -8.08 22.39 -15.31
N LEU A 306 -7.97 23.36 -14.40
CA LEU A 306 -7.49 24.71 -14.66
C LEU A 306 -6.19 24.93 -13.88
N GLU A 307 -5.29 25.76 -14.39
CA GLU A 307 -4.04 26.12 -13.72
C GLU A 307 -3.98 27.63 -13.48
N TYR A 308 -3.59 28.03 -12.27
CA TYR A 308 -3.53 29.42 -11.83
C TYR A 308 -2.07 29.82 -11.62
N LYS A 309 -1.50 30.50 -12.62
CA LYS A 309 -0.07 30.88 -12.64
C LYS A 309 0.28 32.04 -11.72
N TRP A 310 -0.70 32.86 -11.32
CA TRP A 310 -0.50 34.13 -10.61
C TRP A 310 -0.98 34.09 -9.15
N GLY A 311 -0.87 32.92 -8.50
CA GLY A 311 -1.33 32.74 -7.13
C GLY A 311 -2.84 32.51 -7.00
N LEU A 312 -3.39 32.79 -5.82
CA LEU A 312 -4.81 32.57 -5.53
C LEU A 312 -5.69 33.63 -6.21
N PRO A 313 -6.68 33.23 -7.03
CA PRO A 313 -7.59 34.15 -7.67
C PRO A 313 -8.54 34.79 -6.66
N LYS A 314 -8.97 36.04 -6.89
CA LYS A 314 -9.97 36.71 -6.03
C LYS A 314 -11.40 36.19 -6.25
N ASN A 315 -11.66 35.56 -7.39
CA ASN A 315 -12.99 35.07 -7.75
C ASN A 315 -13.38 33.84 -6.92
N LYS A 316 -14.50 33.94 -6.20
CA LYS A 316 -15.07 32.86 -5.38
C LYS A 316 -15.26 31.54 -6.14
N ASN A 317 -15.69 31.57 -7.40
CA ASN A 317 -15.86 30.36 -8.21
C ASN A 317 -14.52 29.66 -8.49
N ALA A 318 -13.48 30.45 -8.78
CA ALA A 318 -12.14 29.91 -9.00
C ALA A 318 -11.55 29.32 -7.70
N LEU A 319 -11.79 29.96 -6.55
CA LEU A 319 -11.42 29.43 -5.24
C LEU A 319 -12.15 28.11 -4.92
N GLN A 320 -13.43 27.99 -5.29
CA GLN A 320 -14.17 26.72 -5.19
C GLN A 320 -13.60 25.64 -6.10
N ASP A 321 -13.20 25.97 -7.33
CA ASP A 321 -12.54 25.03 -8.23
C ASP A 321 -11.21 24.55 -7.65
N ILE A 322 -10.41 25.43 -7.06
CA ILE A 322 -9.17 25.08 -6.35
C ILE A 322 -9.47 24.15 -5.17
N LEU A 323 -10.46 24.47 -4.33
CA LEU A 323 -10.86 23.62 -3.22
C LEU A 323 -11.28 22.22 -3.69
N ARG A 324 -12.02 22.13 -4.80
CA ARG A 324 -12.43 20.85 -5.40
C ARG A 324 -11.22 20.04 -5.88
N TYR A 325 -10.27 20.68 -6.55
CA TYR A 325 -9.01 20.05 -6.97
C TYR A 325 -8.21 19.56 -5.77
N CYS A 326 -8.01 20.41 -4.76
CA CYS A 326 -7.24 20.09 -3.56
C CYS A 326 -7.76 18.82 -2.87
N LYS A 327 -9.08 18.73 -2.67
CA LYS A 327 -9.72 17.55 -2.09
C LYS A 327 -9.50 16.30 -2.96
N ALA A 328 -9.73 16.41 -4.27
CA ALA A 328 -9.58 15.28 -5.19
C ALA A 328 -8.12 14.79 -5.27
N ARG A 329 -7.15 15.72 -5.31
CA ARG A 329 -5.72 15.44 -5.42
C ARG A 329 -5.15 14.84 -4.14
N ASN A 330 -5.42 15.45 -2.98
CA ASN A 330 -5.03 14.91 -1.67
C ASN A 330 -5.54 13.46 -1.49
N ASN A 331 -6.81 13.21 -1.82
CA ASN A 331 -7.39 11.88 -1.71
C ASN A 331 -6.75 10.86 -2.67
N TYR A 332 -6.49 11.25 -3.92
CA TYR A 332 -5.82 10.41 -4.90
C TYR A 332 -4.40 10.04 -4.46
N LEU A 333 -3.61 11.02 -4.04
CA LEU A 333 -2.25 10.77 -3.56
C LEU A 333 -2.25 9.91 -2.29
N THR A 334 -3.09 10.24 -1.31
CA THR A 334 -3.11 9.56 0.00
C THR A 334 -3.61 8.12 -0.08
N PHE A 335 -4.70 7.89 -0.81
CA PHE A 335 -5.42 6.61 -0.74
C PHE A 335 -5.20 5.71 -1.95
N ASN A 336 -4.75 6.24 -3.11
CA ASN A 336 -4.50 5.42 -4.29
C ASN A 336 -3.00 5.23 -4.55
N ILE A 337 -2.24 6.32 -4.69
CA ILE A 337 -0.83 6.21 -5.13
C ILE A 337 0.09 5.81 -3.98
N ASN A 338 0.06 6.57 -2.88
CA ASN A 338 0.92 6.32 -1.73
C ASN A 338 0.66 4.91 -1.14
N THR A 339 -0.58 4.43 -1.15
CA THR A 339 -0.89 3.06 -0.69
C THR A 339 -0.26 1.95 -1.54
N GLN A 340 -0.06 2.17 -2.86
CA GLN A 340 0.62 1.21 -3.75
C GLN A 340 2.13 1.28 -3.57
N LEU A 341 2.70 2.49 -3.57
CA LEU A 341 4.13 2.70 -3.32
C LEU A 341 4.54 2.09 -1.97
N ARG A 342 3.71 2.32 -0.94
CA ARG A 342 3.91 1.73 0.39
C ARG A 342 3.86 0.22 0.38
N ALA A 343 2.96 -0.39 -0.39
CA ALA A 343 2.91 -1.84 -0.47
C ALA A 343 4.24 -2.42 -1.01
N CYS A 344 4.87 -1.73 -1.97
CA CYS A 344 6.17 -2.10 -2.49
C CYS A 344 7.29 -1.91 -1.45
N THR A 345 7.35 -0.75 -0.77
CA THR A 345 8.40 -0.46 0.22
C THR A 345 8.27 -1.35 1.46
N ARG A 346 7.06 -1.50 2.00
CA ARG A 346 6.78 -2.40 3.13
C ARG A 346 7.09 -3.86 2.83
N ALA A 347 6.96 -4.29 1.58
CA ALA A 347 7.28 -5.66 1.19
C ALA A 347 8.79 -5.94 1.31
N VAL A 348 9.61 -4.95 0.94
CA VAL A 348 11.06 -5.00 1.14
C VAL A 348 11.42 -4.95 2.62
N GLU A 349 10.80 -4.03 3.36
CA GLU A 349 11.01 -3.88 4.80
C GLU A 349 10.60 -5.13 5.59
N LEU A 350 9.53 -5.81 5.20
CA LEU A 350 9.11 -7.08 5.78
C LEU A 350 10.11 -8.18 5.47
N ALA A 351 10.58 -8.27 4.23
CA ALA A 351 11.61 -9.25 3.86
C ALA A 351 12.91 -9.01 4.64
N PHE A 352 13.31 -7.75 4.81
CA PHE A 352 14.47 -7.39 5.61
C PHE A 352 14.27 -7.70 7.10
N LEU A 353 13.09 -7.42 7.66
CA LEU A 353 12.75 -7.77 9.04
C LEU A 353 12.87 -9.29 9.27
N LYS A 354 12.38 -10.11 8.35
CA LYS A 354 12.34 -11.57 8.51
C LYS A 354 13.65 -12.27 8.15
N TYR A 355 14.37 -11.77 7.14
CA TYR A 355 15.46 -12.51 6.49
C TYR A 355 16.73 -11.69 6.30
N GLY A 356 16.72 -10.40 6.65
CA GLY A 356 17.91 -9.53 6.56
C GLY A 356 19.00 -9.88 7.57
N GLY A 357 18.72 -10.78 8.53
CA GLY A 357 19.71 -11.34 9.45
C GLY A 357 19.90 -12.83 9.26
N THR A 358 21.16 -13.28 9.13
CA THR A 358 21.52 -14.71 9.20
C THR A 358 22.17 -15.01 10.56
N GLY A 359 21.65 -16.01 11.26
CA GLY A 359 22.06 -16.45 12.59
C GLY A 359 20.84 -16.83 13.45
N SER A 360 21.00 -17.70 14.45
CA SER A 360 19.95 -18.32 15.26
C SER A 360 19.06 -17.39 16.10
N LYS A 361 19.09 -16.08 15.85
CA LYS A 361 18.28 -15.10 16.53
C LYS A 361 17.69 -14.14 15.51
N GLN A 362 16.35 -14.17 15.43
CA GLN A 362 15.55 -13.07 14.90
C GLN A 362 16.05 -11.76 15.55
N LEU A 363 15.83 -10.61 14.91
CA LEU A 363 16.13 -9.34 15.56
C LEU A 363 15.38 -9.26 16.92
N GLU A 364 16.10 -9.53 18.00
CA GLU A 364 15.55 -9.55 19.35
C GLU A 364 15.33 -8.11 19.81
N TRP A 365 14.25 -7.95 20.56
CA TRP A 365 13.85 -6.68 21.12
C TRP A 365 14.90 -6.17 22.11
N GLY A 366 15.50 -5.01 21.82
CA GLY A 366 16.19 -4.23 22.84
C GLY A 366 17.67 -4.55 23.08
N GLU A 367 18.37 -5.29 22.23
CA GLU A 367 19.82 -5.49 22.38
C GLU A 367 20.66 -5.09 21.17
N GLU A 368 21.74 -4.38 21.50
CA GLU A 368 22.95 -4.18 20.70
C GLU A 368 23.78 -5.46 20.75
N ASN A 369 23.92 -6.17 19.62
CA ASN A 369 25.23 -6.57 19.09
C ASN A 369 25.12 -7.27 17.73
N THR A 370 25.85 -6.66 16.79
CA THR A 370 26.45 -7.12 15.52
C THR A 370 26.29 -8.60 15.15
N THR A 371 26.08 -9.06 13.91
CA THR A 371 26.09 -8.53 12.53
C THR A 371 25.44 -9.66 11.72
N PRO A 372 24.77 -9.40 10.59
CA PRO A 372 24.23 -10.46 9.76
C PRO A 372 25.31 -11.03 8.82
N GLY A 373 25.29 -12.35 8.62
CA GLY A 373 26.24 -13.13 7.80
C GLY A 373 26.10 -12.96 6.28
N TRP A 374 25.85 -11.73 5.82
CA TRP A 374 26.09 -11.25 4.46
C TRP A 374 26.69 -9.85 4.58
N ASN A 375 27.53 -9.41 3.64
CA ASN A 375 28.15 -8.07 3.64
C ASN A 375 27.07 -6.97 3.55
N ILE A 376 26.44 -6.62 4.68
CA ILE A 376 25.72 -5.38 4.82
C ILE A 376 26.77 -4.26 4.76
N PRO A 377 26.54 -3.20 3.97
CA PRO A 377 27.44 -2.05 3.98
C PRO A 377 27.65 -1.55 5.42
N ASP A 378 28.89 -1.21 5.80
CA ASP A 378 29.14 -0.67 7.14
C ASP A 378 28.16 0.47 7.42
N TRP A 379 27.35 0.30 8.46
CA TRP A 379 26.40 1.33 8.89
C TRP A 379 27.03 2.14 10.01
N GLN A 380 26.58 3.37 10.16
CA GLN A 380 26.92 4.21 11.29
C GLN A 380 25.73 4.32 12.21
N ASP A 381 25.93 4.08 13.51
CA ASP A 381 24.89 4.37 14.49
C ASP A 381 24.78 5.89 14.65
N THR A 382 23.62 6.43 14.27
CA THR A 382 23.34 7.86 14.33
C THR A 382 22.21 8.12 15.31
N LYS A 383 22.43 9.06 16.23
CA LYS A 383 21.43 9.49 17.20
C LYS A 383 20.64 10.68 16.67
N ILE A 384 19.35 10.49 16.44
CA ILE A 384 18.42 11.56 16.06
C ILE A 384 17.52 11.85 17.24
N LYS A 385 17.67 13.02 17.85
CA LYS A 385 17.04 13.39 19.12
C LYS A 385 17.38 12.38 20.22
N ARG A 386 16.39 11.61 20.70
CA ARG A 386 16.54 10.59 21.76
C ARG A 386 16.47 9.16 21.20
N THR A 387 16.74 8.97 19.92
CA THR A 387 16.52 7.69 19.24
C THR A 387 17.72 7.32 18.38
N ASN A 388 18.22 6.10 18.57
CA ASN A 388 19.31 5.56 17.76
C ASN A 388 18.74 4.95 16.47
N TYR A 389 19.43 5.21 15.36
CA TYR A 389 19.15 4.69 14.04
C TYR A 389 20.43 4.10 13.46
N ARG A 390 20.28 3.02 12.70
CA ARG A 390 21.33 2.59 11.77
C ARG A 390 21.23 3.47 10.53
N ALA A 391 22.31 4.16 10.20
CA ALA A 391 22.39 5.04 9.06
C ALA A 391 23.29 4.42 7.97
N LEU A 392 22.80 4.47 6.74
CA LEU A 392 23.59 4.23 5.55
C LEU A 392 23.60 5.52 4.74
N ASP A 393 24.76 6.14 4.68
CA ASP A 393 25.01 7.33 3.88
C ASP A 393 25.19 6.95 2.41
N PHE A 394 24.42 7.62 1.55
CA PHE A 394 24.68 7.68 0.14
C PHE A 394 25.20 9.09 -0.17
N GLU A 395 25.97 9.22 -1.24
CA GLU A 395 26.43 10.53 -1.69
C GLU A 395 25.22 11.44 -2.03
N ASN A 396 25.48 12.74 -2.20
CA ASN A 396 24.48 13.71 -2.69
C ASN A 396 23.26 13.94 -1.76
N GLY A 397 23.45 13.77 -0.45
CA GLY A 397 22.47 14.13 0.57
C GLY A 397 21.36 13.10 0.79
N PHE A 398 21.54 11.87 0.32
CA PHE A 398 20.63 10.75 0.60
C PHE A 398 21.17 9.90 1.74
N ARG A 399 20.34 9.56 2.72
CA ARG A 399 20.71 8.64 3.80
C ARG A 399 19.53 7.74 4.16
N LEU A 400 19.75 6.44 4.19
CA LEU A 400 18.75 5.49 4.68
C LEU A 400 18.94 5.28 6.18
N LEU A 401 17.91 5.60 6.94
CA LEU A 401 17.85 5.37 8.37
C LEU A 401 16.90 4.21 8.66
N TYR A 402 17.32 3.23 9.47
CA TYR A 402 16.40 2.19 9.91
C TYR A 402 16.61 1.77 11.36
N ARG A 403 15.52 1.31 11.98
CA ARG A 403 15.52 0.74 13.31
C ARG A 403 14.31 -0.17 13.51
N LEU A 404 14.37 -0.99 14.55
CA LEU A 404 13.18 -1.64 15.07
C LEU A 404 12.48 -0.76 16.08
N LYS A 405 11.15 -0.78 16.03
CA LYS A 405 10.30 -0.04 16.95
C LYS A 405 9.16 -0.93 17.42
N ALA A 406 8.91 -0.85 18.71
CA ALA A 406 7.66 -1.25 19.32
C ALA A 406 6.47 -0.48 18.75
N HIS A 407 5.50 -1.19 18.18
CA HIS A 407 4.24 -0.57 17.78
C HIS A 407 3.07 -1.17 18.56
N GLU A 408 2.31 -0.31 19.26
CA GLU A 408 1.07 -0.69 19.91
C GLU A 408 -0.02 -0.87 18.86
N ILE A 409 -0.71 -2.01 18.88
CA ILE A 409 -1.79 -2.37 17.96
C ILE A 409 -3.07 -2.69 18.73
N ARG A 410 -4.20 -2.64 18.03
CA ARG A 410 -5.50 -3.04 18.58
C ARG A 410 -5.83 -4.46 18.16
N VAL A 411 -5.82 -5.39 19.09
CA VAL A 411 -6.13 -6.80 18.84
C VAL A 411 -7.59 -7.05 19.18
N LYS A 412 -8.26 -7.87 18.36
CA LYS A 412 -9.61 -8.35 18.67
C LYS A 412 -9.49 -9.28 19.88
N GLN A 413 -10.32 -9.11 20.92
CA GLN A 413 -10.36 -10.09 22.01
C GLN A 413 -10.64 -11.47 21.41
N LYS A 414 -9.77 -12.44 21.68
CA LYS A 414 -10.09 -13.84 21.38
C LYS A 414 -11.26 -14.18 22.30
N GLU A 415 -12.38 -14.61 21.74
CA GLU A 415 -13.37 -15.34 22.53
C GLU A 415 -12.62 -16.54 23.10
N THR A 416 -12.35 -16.54 24.40
CA THR A 416 -12.01 -17.75 25.11
C THR A 416 -13.16 -18.69 24.86
N LYS A 417 -12.97 -19.64 23.94
CA LYS A 417 -13.78 -20.85 23.97
C LYS A 417 -13.45 -21.47 25.31
N ASP A 418 -14.33 -21.28 26.28
CA ASP A 418 -14.37 -22.12 27.45
C ASP A 418 -14.48 -23.55 26.91
N LEU A 419 -13.34 -24.25 26.93
CA LEU A 419 -13.27 -25.68 26.74
C LEU A 419 -13.90 -26.29 27.99
N PHE A 420 -15.22 -26.44 27.94
CA PHE A 420 -15.95 -27.40 28.78
C PHE A 420 -16.16 -28.68 28.01
#